data_AF-A0A7S3MZF1-F1
#
_entry.id   AF-A0A7S3MZF1-F1
#
_cell.length_a   1.000
_cell.length_b   1.000
_cell.length_c   1.000
_cell.angle_alpha   90.00
_cell.angle_beta   90.00
_cell.angle_gamma   90.00
#
_symmetry.space_group_name_H-M   'P 1'
#
loop_
_entity.id
_entity.type
_entity.pdbx_description
1 polymer ?
#
loop_
_entity_poly.entity_id
_entity_poly.type
_entity_poly.pdbx_seq_one_letter_code
_entity_poly.pdbx_strand_id
1 'polypeptide(L)'
;MMAMNRGSKSAAASLPSQGRSLLKDQFYVIKVIDVAEVPQKVGLEALQEIEMMGLLDSQYIVGYFDSFIDDQKINIVIEYCPGGDLNSLVQKQKSTGKPFVDKMIWKLFIHVCLGLQYLHSKHIIHRDLKSLNVFMMSHSAAKIGDLGCAKQLPPEGASEHQEESIKKG
;
A
#
# COMPACT_ATOMS: atom_id res chain seq x y z
N MET A 1 -11.88 -4.05 -3.38
CA MET A 1 -10.61 -4.53 -3.98
C MET A 1 -10.94 -5.66 -4.94
N MET A 2 -10.51 -5.57 -6.20
CA MET A 2 -10.60 -6.66 -7.16
C MET A 2 -9.18 -7.18 -7.44
N ALA A 3 -8.99 -8.49 -7.37
CA ALA A 3 -7.79 -9.14 -7.89
C ALA A 3 -7.98 -9.31 -9.40
N MET A 4 -7.02 -8.84 -10.21
CA MET A 4 -7.05 -9.02 -11.66
C MET A 4 -5.87 -9.87 -12.12
N ASN A 5 -6.13 -10.73 -13.11
CA ASN A 5 -5.13 -11.40 -13.93
C ASN A 5 -5.13 -10.74 -15.32
N ARG A 6 -3.96 -10.52 -15.94
CA ARG A 6 -3.88 -9.99 -17.31
C ARG A 6 -4.47 -10.93 -18.38
N GLY A 7 -4.87 -12.15 -18.02
CA GLY A 7 -5.55 -13.11 -18.92
C GLY A 7 -7.06 -12.93 -19.10
N SER A 8 -7.71 -11.92 -18.51
CA SER A 8 -9.17 -11.79 -18.55
C SER A 8 -9.63 -10.37 -18.84
N LYS A 9 -9.28 -9.84 -20.02
CA LYS A 9 -10.05 -8.79 -20.72
C LYS A 9 -9.50 -8.62 -22.13
N SER A 10 -10.30 -9.06 -23.09
CA SER A 10 -10.21 -8.68 -24.49
C SER A 10 -10.55 -7.20 -24.63
N ALA A 11 -9.54 -6.35 -24.84
CA ALA A 11 -9.68 -5.08 -25.55
C ALA A 11 -8.30 -4.69 -26.06
N ALA A 12 -8.14 -4.79 -27.38
CA ALA A 12 -6.93 -4.40 -28.09
C ALA A 12 -6.77 -2.88 -28.04
N ALA A 13 -5.64 -2.42 -27.50
CA ALA A 13 -5.08 -1.12 -27.84
C ALA A 13 -3.58 -1.35 -28.09
N SER A 14 -3.20 -1.16 -29.35
CA SER A 14 -1.85 -1.30 -29.88
C SER A 14 -0.87 -0.36 -29.15
N LEU A 15 0.19 -0.93 -28.56
CA LEU A 15 1.36 -0.21 -28.07
C LEU A 15 2.60 -0.64 -28.88
N PRO A 16 3.53 0.29 -29.18
CA PRO A 16 4.63 0.06 -30.10
C PRO A 16 5.73 -0.81 -29.49
N SER A 17 6.40 -1.50 -30.40
CA SER A 17 7.53 -2.41 -30.22
C SER A 17 8.76 -1.75 -29.58
N GLN A 18 9.16 -2.22 -28.39
CA GLN A 18 10.51 -2.70 -28.02
C GLN A 18 10.71 -2.62 -26.50
N GLY A 19 11.08 -3.76 -25.87
CA GLY A 19 11.70 -3.76 -24.54
C GLY A 19 11.11 -4.74 -23.52
N ARG A 20 11.63 -5.97 -23.53
CA ARG A 20 11.54 -7.03 -22.50
C ARG A 20 10.15 -7.62 -22.22
N SER A 21 9.99 -8.86 -22.70
CA SER A 21 9.01 -9.83 -22.22
C SER A 21 9.08 -9.97 -20.69
N LEU A 22 8.08 -9.46 -19.98
CA LEU A 22 7.91 -9.71 -18.54
C LEU A 22 7.02 -10.94 -18.36
N LEU A 23 7.68 -12.09 -18.39
CA LEU A 23 7.13 -13.39 -18.03
C LEU A 23 6.78 -13.42 -16.52
N LYS A 24 5.49 -13.50 -16.19
CA LYS A 24 4.85 -14.36 -15.17
C LYS A 24 3.41 -13.89 -14.93
N ASP A 25 2.47 -14.84 -14.78
CA ASP A 25 1.13 -14.59 -14.28
C ASP A 25 1.19 -14.03 -12.85
N GLN A 26 1.42 -12.73 -12.73
CA GLN A 26 1.47 -12.01 -11.47
C GLN A 26 0.12 -11.35 -11.26
N PHE A 27 -0.52 -11.66 -10.14
CA PHE A 27 -1.76 -11.04 -9.73
C PHE A 27 -1.48 -9.67 -9.09
N TYR A 28 -2.40 -8.75 -9.28
CA TYR A 28 -2.35 -7.40 -8.75
C TYR A 28 -3.70 -7.03 -8.13
N VAL A 29 -3.68 -6.07 -7.21
CA VAL A 29 -4.89 -5.44 -6.68
C VAL A 29 -4.97 -4.02 -7.23
N ILE A 30 -6.17 -3.63 -7.65
CA ILE A 30 -6.46 -2.24 -8.01
C ILE A 30 -7.35 -1.65 -6.91
N LYS A 31 -6.83 -0.62 -6.22
CA LYS A 31 -7.60 0.26 -5.33
C LYS A 31 -8.17 1.38 -6.20
N VAL A 32 -9.48 1.50 -6.22
CA VAL A 32 -10.22 2.46 -7.05
C VAL A 32 -10.80 3.53 -6.14
N ILE A 33 -10.52 4.79 -6.45
CA ILE A 33 -11.04 5.96 -5.73
C ILE A 33 -11.85 6.76 -6.73
N ASP A 34 -13.16 6.86 -6.50
CA ASP A 34 -14.04 7.67 -7.32
C ASP A 34 -13.81 9.15 -7.02
N VAL A 35 -13.41 9.92 -8.03
CA VAL A 35 -13.17 11.36 -7.88
C VAL A 35 -14.31 12.23 -8.40
N ALA A 36 -15.37 11.64 -8.97
CA ALA A 36 -16.50 12.40 -9.49
C ALA A 36 -17.43 12.94 -8.38
N GLU A 37 -17.54 12.22 -7.26
CA GLU A 37 -18.48 12.55 -6.17
C GLU A 37 -17.79 12.97 -4.85
N VAL A 38 -16.46 12.99 -4.81
CA VAL A 38 -15.71 13.27 -3.58
C VAL A 38 -15.21 14.71 -3.53
N PRO A 39 -15.07 15.30 -2.33
CA PRO A 39 -14.41 16.59 -2.17
C PRO A 39 -13.01 16.58 -2.76
N GLN A 40 -12.57 17.69 -3.36
CA GLN A 40 -11.20 17.85 -3.92
C GLN A 40 -10.09 17.38 -2.95
N LYS A 41 -10.33 17.54 -1.64
CA LYS A 41 -9.45 17.07 -0.57
C LYS A 41 -9.14 15.56 -0.66
N VAL A 42 -10.12 14.72 -0.98
CA VAL A 42 -9.94 13.26 -1.09
C VAL A 42 -9.05 12.90 -2.28
N GLY A 43 -9.20 13.60 -3.40
CA GLY A 43 -8.30 13.43 -4.56
C GLY A 43 -6.86 13.83 -4.23
N LEU A 44 -6.66 14.91 -3.48
CA LEU A 44 -5.34 15.33 -2.99
C LEU A 44 -4.73 14.31 -2.03
N GLU A 45 -5.51 13.76 -1.10
CA GLU A 45 -5.06 12.69 -0.20
C GLU A 45 -4.64 11.43 -0.96
N ALA A 46 -5.39 11.06 -2.00
CA ALA A 46 -5.04 9.93 -2.88
C ALA A 46 -3.71 10.15 -3.62
N LEU A 47 -3.47 11.35 -4.14
CA LEU A 47 -2.21 11.69 -4.81
C LEU A 47 -1.02 11.66 -3.83
N GLN A 48 -1.21 12.15 -2.59
CA GLN A 48 -0.20 12.04 -1.53
C GLN A 48 0.08 10.56 -1.18
N GLU A 49 -0.96 9.73 -1.13
CA GLU A 49 -0.82 8.29 -0.91
C GLU A 49 0.07 7.64 -2.00
N ILE A 50 -0.19 7.97 -3.26
CA ILE A 50 0.57 7.48 -4.43
C ILE A 50 2.03 7.94 -4.37
N GLU A 51 2.27 9.23 -4.08
CA GLU A 51 3.62 9.77 -3.97
C GLU A 51 4.41 9.08 -2.87
N MET A 52 3.82 8.93 -1.67
CA MET A 52 4.46 8.20 -0.57
C MET A 52 4.74 6.74 -0.94
N MET A 53 3.77 6.04 -1.53
CA MET A 53 3.91 4.65 -1.97
C MET A 53 5.05 4.47 -2.98
N GLY A 54 5.20 5.41 -3.93
CA GLY A 54 6.26 5.37 -4.94
C GLY A 54 7.69 5.48 -4.38
N LEU A 55 7.85 5.95 -3.14
CA LEU A 55 9.15 6.06 -2.47
C LEU A 55 9.55 4.80 -1.67
N LEU A 56 8.65 3.81 -1.59
CA LEU A 56 8.81 2.65 -0.72
C LEU A 56 9.18 1.41 -1.55
N ASP A 57 10.27 0.77 -1.13
CA ASP A 57 10.72 -0.52 -1.62
C ASP A 57 11.24 -1.33 -0.43
N SER A 58 10.39 -2.26 0.03
CA SER A 58 10.69 -3.13 1.17
C SER A 58 9.85 -4.41 1.11
N GLN A 59 10.46 -5.53 1.44
CA GLN A 59 9.75 -6.82 1.55
C GLN A 59 8.71 -6.87 2.69
N TYR A 60 8.68 -5.86 3.57
CA TYR A 60 7.74 -5.75 4.69
C TYR A 60 6.65 -4.70 4.47
N ILE A 61 6.65 -4.04 3.30
CA ILE A 61 5.60 -3.10 2.86
C ILE A 61 4.93 -3.68 1.61
N VAL A 62 3.62 -3.46 1.46
CA VAL A 62 2.89 -3.80 0.24
C VAL A 62 3.45 -2.98 -0.91
N GLY A 63 3.91 -3.66 -1.96
CA GLY A 63 4.52 -3.01 -3.12
C GLY A 63 3.53 -2.18 -3.92
N TYR A 64 3.97 -1.00 -4.35
CA TYR A 64 3.29 -0.19 -5.36
C TYR A 64 3.87 -0.50 -6.74
N PHE A 65 3.02 -0.54 -7.77
CA PHE A 65 3.46 -0.81 -9.14
C PHE A 65 3.18 0.35 -10.08
N ASP A 66 1.96 0.88 -10.07
CA ASP A 66 1.55 1.93 -11.01
C ASP A 66 0.29 2.64 -10.52
N SER A 67 -0.03 3.78 -11.12
CA SER A 67 -1.32 4.45 -10.95
C SER A 67 -1.75 5.18 -12.21
N PHE A 68 -3.05 5.23 -12.44
CA PHE A 68 -3.62 5.89 -13.62
C PHE A 68 -5.03 6.39 -13.34
N ILE A 69 -5.45 7.38 -14.14
CA ILE A 69 -6.80 7.93 -14.10
C ILE A 69 -7.59 7.35 -15.27
N ASP A 70 -8.77 6.80 -14.97
CA ASP A 70 -9.71 6.27 -15.96
C ASP A 70 -11.14 6.54 -15.47
N ASP A 71 -12.04 7.02 -16.35
CA ASP A 71 -13.44 7.35 -16.02
C ASP A 71 -13.66 8.13 -14.70
N GLN A 72 -12.89 9.21 -14.49
CA GLN A 72 -12.93 10.01 -13.24
C GLN A 72 -12.67 9.17 -11.98
N LYS A 73 -11.84 8.13 -12.10
CA LYS A 73 -11.38 7.30 -10.99
C LYS A 73 -9.87 7.25 -10.96
N ILE A 74 -9.30 7.40 -9.78
CA ILE A 74 -7.89 7.14 -9.54
C ILE A 74 -7.76 5.63 -9.27
N ASN A 75 -6.95 4.96 -10.08
CA ASN A 75 -6.66 3.53 -9.97
C ASN A 75 -5.23 3.37 -9.48
N ILE A 76 -5.05 2.71 -8.35
CA ILE A 76 -3.74 2.44 -7.75
C ILE A 76 -3.47 0.94 -7.83
N VAL A 77 -2.42 0.56 -8.55
CA VAL A 77 -2.02 -0.83 -8.78
C VAL A 77 -0.98 -1.22 -7.73
N ILE A 78 -1.33 -2.19 -6.89
CA ILE A 78 -0.50 -2.64 -5.77
C ILE A 78 -0.34 -4.18 -5.76
N GLU A 79 0.60 -4.63 -4.95
CA GLU A 79 0.89 -6.03 -4.69
C GLU A 79 -0.32 -6.81 -4.16
N TYR A 80 -0.61 -7.92 -4.83
CA TYR A 80 -1.59 -8.87 -4.33
C TYR A 80 -1.01 -9.74 -3.21
N CYS A 81 -1.65 -9.68 -2.04
CA CYS A 81 -1.31 -10.48 -0.88
C CYS A 81 -2.30 -11.66 -0.74
N PRO A 82 -1.93 -12.89 -1.15
CA PRO A 82 -2.87 -14.00 -1.29
C PRO A 82 -3.42 -14.53 0.05
N GLY A 83 -2.75 -14.26 1.16
CA GLY A 83 -3.16 -14.70 2.49
C GLY A 83 -4.23 -13.82 3.13
N GLY A 84 -4.69 -12.76 2.45
CA GLY A 84 -5.61 -11.77 3.02
C GLY A 84 -4.96 -10.94 4.12
N ASP A 85 -5.76 -10.42 5.05
CA ASP A 85 -5.28 -9.61 6.17
C ASP A 85 -5.14 -10.42 7.48
N LEU A 86 -4.38 -9.87 8.42
CA LEU A 86 -4.12 -10.47 9.72
C LEU A 86 -5.40 -10.58 10.57
N ASN A 87 -6.40 -9.70 10.40
CA ASN A 87 -7.67 -9.85 11.10
C ASN A 87 -8.36 -11.14 10.67
N SER A 88 -8.49 -11.35 9.37
CA SER A 88 -9.07 -12.57 8.77
C SER A 88 -8.35 -13.83 9.26
N LEU A 89 -7.02 -13.80 9.33
CA LEU A 89 -6.21 -14.88 9.89
C LEU A 89 -6.52 -15.15 11.38
N VAL A 90 -6.62 -14.09 12.20
CA VAL A 90 -6.99 -14.20 13.62
C VAL A 90 -8.40 -14.76 13.80
N GLN A 91 -9.38 -14.31 13.01
CA GLN A 91 -10.76 -14.83 13.08
C GLN A 91 -10.84 -16.30 12.68
N LYS A 92 -10.12 -16.69 11.62
CA LYS A 92 -10.01 -18.09 11.20
C LYS A 92 -9.39 -18.96 12.29
N GLN A 93 -8.34 -18.47 12.97
CA GLN A 93 -7.72 -19.23 14.05
C GLN A 93 -8.69 -19.39 15.23
N LYS A 94 -9.40 -18.32 15.61
CA LYS A 94 -10.43 -18.37 16.67
C LYS A 94 -11.52 -19.38 16.37
N SER A 95 -12.03 -19.46 15.14
CA SER A 95 -13.09 -20.41 14.78
C SER A 95 -12.65 -21.87 14.86
N THR A 96 -11.34 -22.16 14.74
CA THR A 96 -10.81 -23.51 14.94
C THR A 96 -10.62 -23.90 16.41
N GLY A 97 -10.69 -22.94 17.35
CA GLY A 97 -10.44 -23.16 18.78
C GLY A 97 -8.99 -23.51 19.13
N LYS A 98 -8.06 -23.47 18.16
CA LYS A 98 -6.65 -23.78 18.38
C LYS A 98 -5.85 -22.49 18.56
N PRO A 99 -4.85 -22.42 19.45
CA PRO A 99 -3.95 -21.28 19.51
C PRO A 99 -3.02 -21.23 18.28
N PHE A 100 -2.46 -20.05 18.01
CA PHE A 100 -1.34 -19.93 17.08
C PHE A 100 -0.10 -20.60 17.65
N VAL A 101 0.76 -21.11 16.77
CA VAL A 101 2.09 -21.59 17.16
C VAL A 101 2.99 -20.39 17.46
N ASP A 102 3.72 -20.39 18.57
CA ASP A 102 4.58 -19.28 19.02
C ASP A 102 5.53 -18.76 17.93
N LYS A 103 6.14 -19.67 17.18
CA LYS A 103 7.03 -19.34 16.07
C LYS A 103 6.35 -18.47 15.01
N MET A 104 5.08 -18.70 14.75
CA MET A 104 4.29 -17.91 13.81
C MET A 104 4.01 -16.52 14.38
N ILE A 105 3.62 -16.42 15.66
CA ILE A 105 3.39 -15.14 16.34
C ILE A 105 4.65 -14.26 16.27
N TRP A 106 5.80 -14.81 16.65
CA TRP A 106 7.07 -14.09 16.61
C TRP A 106 7.45 -13.65 15.20
N LYS A 107 7.25 -14.51 14.19
CA LYS A 107 7.52 -14.16 12.79
C LYS A 107 6.66 -12.98 12.34
N LEU A 108 5.36 -13.01 12.61
CA LEU A 108 4.45 -11.91 12.27
C LEU A 108 4.87 -10.61 12.96
N PHE A 109 5.15 -10.68 14.26
CA PHE A 109 5.57 -9.54 15.05
C PHE A 109 6.85 -8.90 14.51
N ILE A 110 7.88 -9.71 14.24
CA ILE A 110 9.16 -9.25 13.67
C ILE A 110 8.95 -8.57 12.32
N HIS A 111 8.12 -9.14 11.43
CA HIS A 111 7.85 -8.55 10.12
C HIS A 111 7.17 -7.18 10.23
N VAL A 112 6.20 -7.03 11.15
CA VAL A 112 5.55 -5.74 11.40
C VAL A 112 6.56 -4.74 11.97
N CYS A 113 7.40 -5.15 12.93
CA CYS A 113 8.46 -4.29 13.47
C CYS A 113 9.44 -3.83 12.40
N LEU A 114 9.87 -4.72 11.50
CA LEU A 114 10.79 -4.38 10.40
C LEU A 114 10.13 -3.46 9.37
N GLY A 115 8.85 -3.64 9.07
CA GLY A 115 8.07 -2.72 8.22
C GLY A 115 7.97 -1.32 8.84
N LEU A 116 7.68 -1.23 10.14
CA LEU A 116 7.63 0.05 10.85
C LEU A 116 9.00 0.72 10.93
N GLN A 117 10.05 -0.04 11.24
CA GLN A 117 11.43 0.46 11.23
C GLN A 117 11.78 1.05 9.87
N TYR A 118 11.40 0.36 8.77
CA TYR A 118 11.61 0.84 7.42
C TYR A 118 10.88 2.17 7.16
N LEU A 119 9.57 2.26 7.47
CA LEU A 119 8.80 3.50 7.30
C LEU A 119 9.41 4.65 8.11
N HIS A 120 9.77 4.40 9.37
CA HIS A 120 10.37 5.40 10.23
C HIS A 120 11.74 5.88 9.72
N SER A 121 12.54 4.99 9.11
CA SER A 121 13.81 5.38 8.45
C SER A 121 13.62 6.28 7.23
N LYS A 122 12.40 6.34 6.69
CA LYS A 122 11.99 7.25 5.60
C LYS A 122 11.22 8.47 6.13
N HIS A 123 11.22 8.70 7.44
CA HIS A 123 10.44 9.74 8.12
C HIS A 123 8.93 9.63 7.86
N ILE A 124 8.41 8.42 7.66
CA ILE A 124 6.97 8.19 7.44
C ILE A 124 6.36 7.54 8.67
N ILE A 125 5.32 8.16 9.24
CA ILE A 125 4.48 7.57 10.28
C ILE A 125 3.22 7.00 9.65
N HIS A 126 2.92 5.73 9.87
CA HIS A 126 1.74 5.05 9.31
C HIS A 126 0.40 5.60 9.83
N ARG A 127 0.31 5.88 11.14
CA ARG A 127 -0.86 6.37 11.90
C ARG A 127 -2.13 5.50 11.93
N ASP A 128 -2.31 4.53 11.03
CA ASP A 128 -3.45 3.60 11.05
C ASP A 128 -3.01 2.12 11.06
N LEU A 129 -2.07 1.76 11.94
CA LEU A 129 -1.62 0.38 12.06
C LEU A 129 -2.65 -0.45 12.83
N LYS A 130 -3.27 -1.38 12.13
CA LYS A 130 -4.26 -2.33 12.67
C LYS A 130 -4.19 -3.66 11.92
N SER A 131 -4.79 -4.71 12.46
CA SER A 131 -4.75 -6.05 11.84
C SER A 131 -5.35 -6.10 10.43
N LEU A 132 -6.24 -5.16 10.07
CA LEU A 132 -6.81 -5.03 8.72
C LEU A 132 -5.81 -4.48 7.68
N ASN A 133 -4.76 -3.79 8.15
CA ASN A 133 -3.74 -3.13 7.33
C ASN A 133 -2.41 -3.90 7.36
N VAL A 134 -2.42 -5.14 7.86
CA VAL A 134 -1.30 -6.07 7.82
C VAL A 134 -1.71 -7.25 6.96
N PHE A 135 -1.05 -7.41 5.82
CA PHE A 135 -1.39 -8.39 4.80
C PHE A 135 -0.45 -9.58 4.83
N MET A 136 -1.01 -10.76 4.55
CA MET A 136 -0.33 -12.04 4.60
C MET A 136 0.10 -12.47 3.19
N MET A 137 1.38 -12.75 3.05
CA MET A 137 1.98 -13.44 1.92
C MET A 137 2.01 -14.95 2.17
N SER A 138 2.52 -15.71 1.21
CA SER A 138 2.80 -17.14 1.41
C SER A 138 3.77 -17.37 2.58
N HIS A 139 3.73 -18.56 3.18
CA HIS A 139 4.66 -18.98 4.25
C HIS A 139 4.69 -18.07 5.48
N SER A 140 3.55 -17.47 5.85
CA SER A 140 3.40 -16.62 7.04
C SER A 140 4.33 -15.39 7.04
N ALA A 141 4.64 -14.83 5.87
CA ALA A 141 5.26 -13.52 5.78
C ALA A 141 4.16 -12.44 5.86
N ALA A 142 4.38 -11.39 6.65
CA ALA A 142 3.49 -10.23 6.75
C ALA A 142 4.08 -9.00 6.07
N LYS A 143 3.21 -8.15 5.51
CA LYS A 143 3.51 -6.84 4.94
C LYS A 143 2.54 -5.80 5.47
N ILE A 144 3.01 -4.60 5.77
CA ILE A 144 2.16 -3.46 6.12
C ILE A 144 1.65 -2.81 4.83
N GLY A 145 0.37 -2.48 4.76
CA GLY A 145 -0.22 -1.73 3.66
C GLY A 145 -1.19 -0.67 4.15
N ASP A 146 -1.87 -0.01 3.20
CA ASP A 146 -2.83 1.09 3.43
C ASP A 146 -2.21 2.32 4.10
N LEU A 147 -1.62 3.18 3.26
CA LEU A 147 -0.96 4.42 3.69
C LEU A 147 -1.86 5.65 3.58
N GLY A 148 -3.19 5.48 3.43
CA GLY A 148 -4.15 6.59 3.31
C GLY A 148 -4.13 7.57 4.50
N CYS A 149 -3.75 7.08 5.68
CA CYS A 149 -3.59 7.89 6.89
C CYS A 149 -2.13 8.26 7.19
N ALA A 150 -1.16 7.85 6.36
CA ALA A 150 0.25 8.07 6.66
C ALA A 150 0.63 9.55 6.63
N LYS A 151 1.76 9.88 7.25
CA LYS A 151 2.31 11.24 7.24
C LYS A 151 3.82 11.19 7.12
N GLN A 152 4.35 11.84 6.08
CA GLN A 152 5.77 12.15 6.00
C GLN A 152 6.09 13.34 6.93
N LEU A 153 7.08 13.15 7.79
CA LEU A 153 7.63 14.16 8.65
C LEU A 153 8.77 14.91 7.94
N PRO A 154 8.97 16.20 8.25
CA PRO A 154 10.19 16.88 7.86
C PRO A 154 11.40 16.17 8.50
N PRO A 155 12.55 16.13 7.81
CA PRO A 155 13.79 15.63 8.40
C PRO A 155 14.14 16.44 9.66
N GLU A 156 14.74 15.78 10.66
CA GLU A 156 15.12 16.42 11.92
C GLU A 156 15.99 17.66 11.66
N GLY A 157 15.55 18.81 12.18
CA GLY A 157 16.20 20.11 11.97
C GLY A 157 15.54 21.03 10.94
N ALA A 158 14.50 20.57 10.23
CA ALA A 158 13.71 21.40 9.31
C ALA A 158 12.46 22.02 9.99
N SER A 159 12.69 22.87 10.97
CA SER A 159 11.75 23.90 11.47
C SER A 159 12.64 24.92 12.18
N GLU A 160 12.77 26.19 11.79
CA GLU A 160 11.77 27.21 11.45
C GLU A 160 12.31 28.10 10.30
N HIS A 161 11.49 29.04 9.79
CA HIS A 161 11.76 30.02 8.72
C HIS A 161 11.13 29.69 7.36
N GLN A 162 9.80 29.67 7.28
CA GLN A 162 9.06 30.12 6.08
C GLN A 162 7.56 30.29 6.40
N GLU A 163 7.22 31.24 7.28
CA GLU A 163 5.82 31.73 7.41
C GLU A 163 5.67 33.26 7.27
N GLU A 164 6.74 34.04 7.08
CA GLU A 164 6.63 35.51 7.02
C GLU A 164 6.50 36.16 5.63
N SER A 165 6.62 35.42 4.52
CA SER A 165 6.64 36.05 3.19
C SER A 165 5.29 36.19 2.47
N ILE A 166 4.17 35.75 3.04
CA ILE A 166 2.86 35.78 2.33
C ILE A 166 1.98 37.00 2.72
N LYS A 167 2.40 37.86 3.66
CA LYS A 167 1.59 39.06 4.04
C LYS A 167 2.00 40.39 3.38
N LYS A 168 2.87 40.40 2.37
CA LYS A 168 3.15 41.61 1.59
C LYS A 168 3.26 41.28 0.09
N GLY A 169 2.13 41.33 -0.58
CA GLY A 169 2.00 41.26 -2.04
C GLY A 169 0.64 41.77 -2.43
#